data_AF-A0A661WRA1-F1
#
_entry.id   AF-A0A661WRA1-F1
#
_cell.length_a   1.000
_cell.length_b   1.000
_cell.length_c   1.000
_cell.angle_alpha   90.00
_cell.angle_beta   90.00
_cell.angle_gamma   90.00
#
_symmetry.space_group_name_H-M   'P 1'
#
loop_
_entity.id
_entity.type
_entity.pdbx_description
1 polymer ?
#
loop_
_entity_poly.entity_id
_entity_poly.type
_entity_poly.pdbx_seq_one_letter_code
_entity_poly.pdbx_strand_id
1 'polypeptide(L)' 'KEEEKGKQPVRQARMQQAVDVHAEEIATACPFCLTMLTDASNEMETDVAVRDLAEIVAERLV' A
#
# COMPACT_ATOMS: atom_id res chain seq x y z
N LYS A 1 10.80 -7.45 -11.15
CA LYS A 1 11.39 -8.37 -10.16
C LYS A 1 10.34 -9.43 -9.89
N GLU A 2 10.65 -10.72 -10.02
CA GLU A 2 9.70 -11.78 -9.69
C GLU A 2 9.50 -11.87 -8.17
N GLU A 3 8.32 -12.33 -7.73
CA GLU A 3 8.05 -12.53 -6.31
C GLU A 3 8.91 -13.68 -5.78
N GLU A 4 9.67 -13.42 -4.71
CA GLU A 4 10.46 -14.43 -4.02
C GLU A 4 9.54 -15.54 -3.48
N LYS A 5 10.03 -16.79 -3.43
CA LYS A 5 9.26 -17.91 -2.88
C LYS A 5 9.04 -17.72 -1.37
N GLY A 6 7.90 -17.14 -1.02
CA GLY A 6 7.41 -16.96 0.34
C GLY A 6 6.11 -17.72 0.61
N LYS A 7 5.62 -17.65 1.85
CA LYS A 7 4.32 -18.25 2.24
C LYS A 7 3.12 -17.54 1.61
N GLN A 8 3.29 -16.27 1.26
CA GLN A 8 2.26 -15.43 0.65
C GLN A 8 2.94 -14.31 -0.16
N PRO A 9 2.27 -13.75 -1.19
CA PRO A 9 2.74 -12.59 -1.93
C PRO A 9 3.07 -11.42 -1.00
N VAL A 10 4.15 -10.69 -1.31
CA VAL A 10 4.57 -9.54 -0.49
C VAL A 10 3.46 -8.50 -0.40
N ARG A 11 2.73 -8.27 -1.49
CA ARG A 11 1.66 -7.27 -1.55
C ARG A 11 0.55 -7.53 -0.53
N GLN A 12 0.08 -8.78 -0.44
CA GLN A 12 -0.93 -9.20 0.55
C GLN A 12 -0.36 -9.15 1.96
N ALA A 13 0.89 -9.59 2.16
CA ALA A 13 1.55 -9.53 3.46
C ALA A 13 1.63 -8.11 4.03
N ARG A 14 1.97 -7.12 3.19
CA ARG A 14 2.07 -5.72 3.59
C ARG A 14 0.70 -5.10 3.85
N MET A 15 -0.29 -5.42 3.04
CA MET A 15 -1.65 -4.93 3.27
C MET A 15 -2.23 -5.50 4.56
N GLN A 16 -2.05 -6.80 4.82
CA GLN A 16 -2.49 -7.42 6.08
C GLN A 16 -1.84 -6.74 7.29
N GLN A 17 -0.54 -6.43 7.22
CA GLN A 17 0.15 -5.70 8.29
C GLN A 17 -0.49 -4.33 8.58
N ALA A 18 -0.96 -3.61 7.55
CA ALA A 18 -1.63 -2.33 7.72
C ALA A 18 -3.02 -2.50 8.37
N VAL A 19 -3.79 -3.50 7.94
CA VAL A 19 -5.09 -3.85 8.53
C VAL A 19 -4.96 -4.24 10.01
N ASP A 20 -3.95 -5.06 10.33
CA ASP A 20 -3.72 -5.58 11.68
C ASP A 20 -3.41 -4.47 12.70
N VAL A 21 -2.80 -3.36 12.24
CA VAL A 21 -2.52 -2.18 13.08
C VAL A 21 -3.59 -1.09 12.97
N HIS A 22 -4.69 -1.37 12.27
CA HIS A 22 -5.78 -0.42 12.02
C HIS A 22 -5.30 0.88 11.37
N ALA A 23 -4.36 0.78 10.42
CA ALA A 23 -3.93 1.93 9.64
C ALA A 23 -5.07 2.41 8.72
N GLU A 24 -5.33 3.71 8.71
CA GLU A 24 -6.28 4.33 7.78
C GLU A 24 -5.67 4.48 6.38
N GLU A 25 -4.35 4.67 6.30
CA GLU A 25 -3.64 4.98 5.06
C GLU A 25 -2.20 4.43 5.06
N ILE A 26 -1.72 4.03 3.88
CA ILE A 26 -0.31 3.76 3.58
C ILE A 26 0.20 4.80 2.58
N ALA A 27 1.22 5.56 2.99
CA ALA A 27 1.95 6.47 2.12
C ALA A 27 3.22 5.80 1.56
N THR A 28 3.52 6.00 0.28
CA THR A 28 4.74 5.51 -0.35
C THR A 28 5.33 6.51 -1.33
N ALA A 29 6.66 6.52 -1.47
CA ALA A 29 7.38 7.35 -2.44
C ALA A 29 7.88 6.52 -3.65
N CYS A 30 7.36 5.31 -3.82
CA CYS A 30 7.77 4.39 -4.88
C CYS A 30 6.56 4.04 -5.76
N PRO A 31 6.57 4.41 -7.07
CA PRO A 31 5.45 4.16 -7.98
C PRO A 31 5.10 2.67 -8.11
N PHE A 32 6.10 1.79 -8.06
CA PHE A 32 5.86 0.35 -8.08
C PHE A 32 5.11 -0.12 -6.82
N CYS A 33 5.50 0.39 -5.64
CA CYS A 33 4.82 0.05 -4.39
C CYS A 33 3.41 0.62 -4.35
N LEU A 34 3.19 1.80 -4.94
CA LEU A 34 1.86 2.42 -5.04
C LEU A 34 0.91 1.45 -5.77
N THR A 35 1.23 1.08 -7.02
CA THR A 35 0.43 0.11 -7.79
C THR A 35 0.29 -1.22 -7.05
N MET A 36 1.40 -1.77 -6.55
CA MET A 36 1.40 -3.08 -5.89
C MET A 36 0.51 -3.12 -4.64
N LEU A 37 0.49 -2.06 -3.81
CA LEU A 37 -0.34 -1.99 -2.61
C LEU A 37 -1.78 -1.64 -2.94
N THR A 38 -2.03 -0.79 -3.94
CA THR A 38 -3.39 -0.49 -4.42
C THR A 38 -4.05 -1.76 -4.97
N ASP A 39 -3.33 -2.55 -5.76
CA ASP A 39 -3.82 -3.84 -6.25
C ASP A 39 -4.15 -4.78 -5.09
N ALA A 40 -3.31 -4.83 -4.05
CA ALA A 40 -3.58 -5.63 -2.85
C ALA A 40 -4.78 -5.13 -2.05
N SER A 41 -4.96 -3.81 -1.91
CA SER A 41 -6.11 -3.21 -1.23
C SER A 41 -7.41 -3.59 -1.92
N ASN A 42 -7.43 -3.51 -3.26
CA ASN A 42 -8.56 -3.90 -4.09
C ASN A 42 -8.82 -5.42 -4.05
N GLU A 43 -7.77 -6.25 -4.16
CA GLU A 43 -7.86 -7.71 -4.12
C GLU A 43 -8.39 -8.23 -2.78
N MET A 44 -8.05 -7.54 -1.68
CA MET A 44 -8.45 -7.88 -0.32
C MET A 44 -9.70 -7.12 0.17
N GLU A 45 -10.28 -6.27 -0.68
CA GLU A 45 -11.45 -5.41 -0.36
C GLU A 45 -11.28 -4.62 0.96
N THR A 46 -10.10 -4.04 1.17
CA THR A 46 -9.81 -3.28 2.40
C THR A 46 -10.15 -1.79 2.24
N ASP A 47 -10.50 -1.13 3.35
CA ASP A 47 -10.71 0.32 3.38
C ASP A 47 -9.40 1.13 3.56
N VAL A 48 -8.23 0.47 3.56
CA VAL A 48 -6.94 1.14 3.73
C VAL A 48 -6.58 1.91 2.45
N ALA A 49 -6.47 3.23 2.56
CA ALA A 49 -6.07 4.10 1.46
C ALA A 49 -4.57 3.92 1.13
N VAL A 50 -4.21 3.96 -0.15
CA VAL A 50 -2.81 3.88 -0.60
C VAL A 50 -2.50 5.13 -1.42
N ARG A 51 -1.50 5.91 -1.01
CA ARG A 51 -1.22 7.24 -1.58
C ARG A 51 0.26 7.50 -1.83
N ASP A 52 0.51 8.36 -2.81
CA ASP A 52 1.86 8.84 -3.07
C ASP A 52 2.25 9.94 -2.06
N LEU A 53 3.48 9.85 -1.53
CA LEU A 53 3.99 10.80 -0.55
C LEU A 53 3.99 12.25 -1.08
N ALA A 54 4.30 12.45 -2.36
CA ALA A 54 4.33 13.77 -2.95
C ALA A 54 2.95 14.41 -3.04
N GLU A 55 1.88 13.62 -3.25
CA GLU A 55 0.50 14.10 -3.24
C GLU A 55 0.10 14.61 -1.85
N ILE A 56 0.44 13.85 -0.80
CA ILE A 56 0.19 14.24 0.59
C ILE A 56 0.90 15.56 0.92
N VAL A 57 2.16 15.71 0.49
CA VAL A 57 2.90 16.96 0.69
C VAL A 57 2.24 18.10 -0.09
N ALA A 58 1.88 17.89 -1.36
CA ALA A 58 1.26 18.90 -2.20
C ALA A 58 -0.06 19.43 -1.62
N GLU A 59 -0.90 18.57 -1.05
CA GLU A 59 -2.14 18.96 -0.36
C GLU A 59 -1.92 19.86 0.86
N ARG A 60 -0.72 19.88 1.44
CA ARG A 60 -0.38 20.71 2.60
C ARG A 60 0.34 22.01 2.24
N LEU A 61 0.67 22.20 0.96
CA LEU A 61 1.34 23.41 0.46
C LEU A 61 0.36 24.52 0.06
N VAL A 62 -0.94 24.25 0.08
CA VAL A 62 -2.04 25.17 -0.28
C VAL A 62 -2.95 25.49 0.89
#